data_AF-A0A351YXH2-F1
#
_entry.id   AF-A0A351YXH2-F1
#
_cell.length_a   1.000
_cell.length_b   1.000
_cell.length_c   1.000
_cell.angle_alpha   90.00
_cell.angle_beta   90.00
_cell.angle_gamma   90.00
#
_symmetry.space_group_name_H-M   'P 1'
#
loop_
_entity.id
_entity.type
_entity.pdbx_description
1 polymer ?
#
loop_
_entity_poly.entity_id
_entity_poly.type
_entity_poly.pdbx_seq_one_letter_code
_entity_poly.pdbx_strand_id
1 'polypeptide(L)'
;MTNVIAFQKDNELFICNYARAFIENFNRENLGKGISLFPSFPLWAFAEDSISDEQFNSIFKSRSVKKAFIGKASFTESCIPGQEEFFFPFFIETDLEKESRTFEFKIVFAKMQNAGAGTDACDFTLPKELAESKKFPLSIKSFRTGNALIKDNVWALFDEKWIRCSGC
;
A
#
# COMPACT_ATOMS: atom_id res chain seq x y z
N MET A 1 14.41 8.40 8.03
CA MET A 1 13.16 7.97 8.68
C MET A 1 12.03 8.46 7.80
N THR A 2 11.00 7.64 7.60
CA THR A 2 9.93 7.95 6.65
C THR A 2 8.61 7.94 7.40
N ASN A 3 7.76 8.96 7.19
CA ASN A 3 6.41 8.98 7.73
C ASN A 3 5.58 7.87 7.07
N VAL A 4 4.97 7.03 7.89
CA VAL A 4 4.18 5.89 7.42
C VAL A 4 2.84 5.77 8.12
N ILE A 5 1.96 5.04 7.47
CA ILE A 5 0.69 4.61 8.04
C ILE A 5 0.71 3.10 8.23
N ALA A 6 0.45 2.66 9.46
CA ALA A 6 0.36 1.26 9.85
C ALA A 6 -1.09 0.92 10.23
N PHE A 7 -1.59 -0.19 9.70
CA PHE A 7 -3.00 -0.57 9.87
C PHE A 7 -3.27 -1.24 11.22
N GLN A 8 -4.56 -1.34 11.57
CA GLN A 8 -4.97 -2.27 12.62
C GLN A 8 -4.67 -3.72 12.23
N LYS A 9 -4.36 -4.55 13.22
CA LYS A 9 -3.96 -5.95 13.05
C LYS A 9 -4.92 -6.75 12.16
N ASP A 10 -6.23 -6.55 12.30
CA ASP A 10 -7.23 -7.30 11.52
C ASP A 10 -7.22 -6.89 10.04
N ASN A 11 -7.10 -5.59 9.77
CA ASN A 11 -6.97 -5.07 8.41
C ASN A 11 -5.65 -5.54 7.80
N GLU A 12 -4.56 -5.46 8.55
CA GLU A 12 -3.23 -5.93 8.15
C GLU A 12 -3.24 -7.44 7.84
N LEU A 13 -3.83 -8.26 8.70
CA LEU A 13 -3.96 -9.70 8.46
C LEU A 13 -4.79 -9.99 7.21
N PHE A 14 -5.87 -9.24 6.98
CA PHE A 14 -6.69 -9.38 5.79
C PHE A 14 -5.90 -9.07 4.51
N ILE A 15 -5.20 -7.93 4.44
CA ILE A 15 -4.39 -7.57 3.27
C ILE A 15 -3.21 -8.54 3.10
N CYS A 16 -2.57 -9.00 4.17
CA CYS A 16 -1.51 -10.03 4.11
C CYS A 16 -2.02 -11.33 3.50
N ASN A 17 -3.18 -11.82 3.94
CA ASN A 17 -3.76 -13.06 3.41
C ASN A 17 -4.17 -12.91 1.95
N TYR A 18 -4.73 -11.76 1.57
CA TYR A 18 -5.07 -11.47 0.18
C TYR A 18 -3.83 -11.38 -0.69
N ALA A 19 -2.81 -10.62 -0.27
CA ALA A 19 -1.55 -10.46 -0.98
C ALA A 19 -0.81 -11.79 -1.14
N ARG A 20 -0.80 -12.62 -0.09
CA ARG A 20 -0.22 -13.97 -0.14
C ARG A 20 -0.90 -14.84 -1.18
N ALA A 21 -2.22 -14.95 -1.14
CA ALA A 21 -2.99 -15.75 -2.10
C ALA A 21 -2.75 -15.25 -3.54
N PHE A 22 -2.65 -13.93 -3.72
CA PHE A 22 -2.31 -13.33 -5.00
C PHE A 22 -0.92 -13.75 -5.49
N ILE A 23 0.12 -13.56 -4.67
CA ILE A 23 1.51 -13.90 -5.02
C ILE A 23 1.64 -15.40 -5.33
N GLU A 24 1.02 -16.26 -4.52
CA GLU A 24 1.06 -17.72 -4.72
C GLU A 24 0.38 -18.15 -6.02
N ASN A 25 -0.77 -17.55 -6.36
CA ASN A 25 -1.45 -17.84 -7.62
C ASN A 25 -0.66 -17.32 -8.82
N PHE A 26 -0.18 -16.06 -8.75
CA PHE A 26 0.64 -15.47 -9.79
C PHE A 26 1.90 -16.30 -10.08
N ASN A 27 2.66 -16.64 -9.04
CA ASN A 27 3.90 -17.37 -9.21
C ASN A 27 3.66 -18.76 -9.81
N ARG A 28 2.53 -19.39 -9.47
CA ARG A 28 2.12 -20.69 -10.03
C ARG A 28 1.78 -20.59 -11.52
N GLU A 29 1.04 -19.58 -11.93
CA GLU A 29 0.66 -19.35 -13.34
C GLU A 29 1.83 -18.91 -14.23
N ASN A 30 2.89 -18.39 -13.60
CA ASN A 30 4.10 -17.92 -14.28
C ASN A 30 5.33 -18.81 -14.02
N LEU A 31 5.11 -20.02 -13.48
CA LEU A 31 6.15 -21.06 -13.39
C LEU A 31 6.78 -21.28 -14.78
N GLY A 32 8.09 -21.07 -14.88
CA GLY A 32 8.86 -21.26 -16.11
C GLY A 32 8.90 -20.06 -17.07
N LYS A 33 8.20 -18.95 -16.79
CA LYS A 33 8.25 -17.73 -17.60
C LYS A 33 9.36 -16.75 -17.19
N GLY A 34 10.12 -17.07 -16.15
CA GLY A 34 11.18 -16.21 -15.63
C GLY A 34 10.69 -14.94 -14.94
N ILE A 35 9.40 -14.85 -14.60
CA ILE A 35 8.81 -13.74 -13.85
C ILE A 35 8.36 -14.26 -12.50
N SER A 36 8.66 -13.55 -11.42
CA SER A 36 8.19 -13.91 -10.09
C SER A 36 7.90 -12.67 -9.25
N LEU A 37 6.85 -12.76 -8.44
CA LEU A 37 6.53 -11.79 -7.41
C LEU A 37 7.16 -12.21 -6.09
N PHE A 38 7.84 -11.25 -5.48
CA PHE A 38 8.39 -11.37 -4.15
C PHE A 38 7.56 -10.53 -3.19
N PRO A 39 7.19 -11.07 -2.02
CA PRO A 39 6.43 -10.31 -1.04
C PRO A 39 7.23 -9.12 -0.50
N SER A 40 6.55 -7.99 -0.30
CA SER A 40 7.10 -6.81 0.37
C SER A 40 6.59 -6.76 1.81
N PHE A 41 7.51 -6.65 2.76
CA PHE A 41 7.18 -6.47 4.17
C PHE A 41 8.11 -5.47 4.85
N PRO A 42 7.61 -4.75 5.87
CA PRO A 42 6.23 -4.71 6.37
C PRO A 42 5.25 -3.96 5.43
N LEU A 43 3.93 -4.19 5.58
CA LEU A 43 2.88 -3.54 4.76
C LEU A 43 2.52 -2.15 5.29
N TRP A 44 3.33 -1.16 4.94
CA TRP A 44 3.09 0.24 5.27
C TRP A 44 2.48 1.01 4.10
N ALA A 45 1.66 2.02 4.42
CA ALA A 45 1.21 3.00 3.46
C ALA A 45 2.20 4.18 3.42
N PHE A 46 2.73 4.45 2.24
CA PHE A 46 3.65 5.56 1.95
C PHE A 46 2.96 6.59 1.07
N ALA A 47 3.22 7.88 1.29
CA ALA A 47 2.76 8.92 0.37
C ALA A 47 3.67 8.92 -0.86
N GLU A 48 3.11 8.99 -2.06
CA GLU A 48 3.89 9.23 -3.28
C GLU A 48 4.27 10.71 -3.34
N ASP A 49 5.44 11.06 -2.80
CA ASP A 49 6.24 12.28 -3.04
C ASP A 49 5.52 13.64 -3.13
N SER A 50 4.29 13.74 -2.63
CA SER A 50 3.41 14.91 -2.79
C SER A 50 2.98 15.53 -1.47
N ILE A 51 3.33 14.90 -0.34
CA ILE A 51 2.95 15.33 1.00
C ILE A 51 4.22 15.63 1.77
N SER A 52 4.48 16.90 2.06
CA SER A 52 5.58 17.30 2.95
C SER A 52 5.34 16.80 4.37
N ASP A 53 6.39 16.71 5.18
CA ASP A 53 6.27 16.34 6.60
C ASP A 53 5.32 17.28 7.35
N GLU A 54 5.30 18.57 7.01
CA GLU A 54 4.34 19.53 7.57
C GLU A 54 2.91 19.21 7.17
N GLN A 55 2.66 18.86 5.90
CA GLN A 55 1.34 18.49 5.41
C GLN A 55 0.85 17.18 6.05
N PHE A 56 1.71 16.16 6.12
CA PHE A 56 1.43 14.89 6.79
C PHE A 56 1.03 15.16 8.24
N ASN A 57 1.86 15.92 8.96
CA ASN A 57 1.57 16.29 10.33
C ASN A 57 0.28 17.10 10.47
N SER A 58 -0.02 18.03 9.56
CA SER A 58 -1.24 18.85 9.59
C SER A 58 -2.51 17.99 9.44
N ILE A 59 -2.49 17.04 8.50
CA ILE A 59 -3.58 16.08 8.27
C ILE A 59 -3.91 15.33 9.57
N PHE A 60 -2.90 14.82 10.27
CA PHE A 60 -3.10 13.95 11.42
C PHE A 60 -3.13 14.67 12.78
N LYS A 61 -2.65 15.91 12.88
CA LYS A 61 -2.76 16.75 14.09
C LYS A 61 -4.20 17.20 14.35
N SER A 62 -5.00 17.40 13.29
CA SER A 62 -6.35 17.95 13.38
C SER A 62 -7.46 16.92 13.68
N ARG A 63 -7.16 15.60 13.71
CA ARG A 63 -8.15 14.51 13.82
C ARG A 63 -9.33 14.64 12.83
N SER A 64 -9.10 15.28 11.70
CA SER A 64 -10.10 15.63 10.68
C SER A 64 -10.33 14.52 9.64
N VAL A 65 -9.80 13.31 9.87
CA VAL A 65 -9.99 12.17 8.98
C VAL A 65 -11.46 11.75 9.02
N LYS A 66 -12.16 12.00 7.91
CA LYS A 66 -13.54 11.60 7.71
C LYS A 66 -13.63 10.11 7.43
N LYS A 67 -12.82 9.67 6.49
CA LYS A 67 -12.91 8.35 5.90
C LYS A 67 -11.54 7.90 5.43
N ALA A 68 -11.27 6.62 5.61
CA ALA A 68 -10.09 5.97 5.05
C ALA A 68 -10.49 4.63 4.46
N PHE A 69 -9.94 4.29 3.30
CA PHE A 69 -10.24 3.02 2.64
C PHE A 69 -9.09 2.54 1.77
N ILE A 70 -8.97 1.22 1.64
CA ILE A 70 -8.02 0.57 0.76
C ILE A 70 -8.75 0.16 -0.52
N GLY A 71 -8.24 0.58 -1.67
CA GLY A 71 -8.76 0.23 -2.99
C GLY A 71 -8.29 -1.13 -3.50
N LYS A 72 -8.63 -1.42 -4.75
CA LYS A 72 -8.20 -2.65 -5.43
C LYS A 72 -6.70 -2.61 -5.73
N ALA A 73 -6.06 -3.77 -5.72
CA ALA A 73 -4.65 -3.89 -6.10
C ALA A 73 -4.41 -3.28 -7.49
N SER A 74 -3.31 -2.57 -7.63
CA SER A 74 -2.80 -1.96 -8.86
C SER A 74 -1.31 -2.26 -8.99
N PHE A 75 -0.72 -1.91 -10.14
CA PHE A 75 0.71 -2.01 -10.37
C PHE A 75 1.24 -0.73 -11.02
N THR A 76 2.52 -0.45 -10.83
CA THR A 76 3.22 0.69 -11.41
C THR A 76 4.69 0.34 -11.60
N GLU A 77 5.39 1.05 -12.50
CA GLU A 77 6.84 0.99 -12.55
C GLU A 77 7.43 1.52 -11.22
N SER A 78 8.35 0.77 -10.62
CA SER A 78 9.06 1.18 -9.41
C SER A 78 9.99 2.35 -9.72
N CYS A 79 10.39 3.07 -8.67
CA CYS A 79 11.47 4.06 -8.75
C CYS A 79 12.84 3.45 -9.14
N ILE A 80 12.98 2.12 -9.09
CA ILE A 80 14.12 1.39 -9.64
C ILE A 80 13.78 0.96 -11.07
N PRO A 81 14.50 1.46 -12.11
CA PRO A 81 14.25 1.10 -13.50
C PRO A 81 14.24 -0.43 -13.70
N GLY A 82 13.17 -0.94 -14.32
CA GLY A 82 13.00 -2.37 -14.61
C GLY A 82 12.45 -3.22 -13.46
N GLN A 83 12.04 -2.60 -12.34
CA GLN A 83 11.24 -3.26 -11.32
C GLN A 83 9.80 -2.74 -11.37
N GLU A 84 8.81 -3.61 -11.19
CA GLU A 84 7.43 -3.21 -11.00
C GLU A 84 6.99 -3.45 -9.56
N GLU A 85 6.17 -2.55 -9.05
CA GLU A 85 5.60 -2.62 -7.72
C GLU A 85 4.10 -2.86 -7.80
N PHE A 86 3.64 -3.88 -7.09
CA PHE A 86 2.24 -4.16 -6.86
C PHE A 86 1.84 -3.59 -5.51
N PHE A 87 0.77 -2.80 -5.51
CA PHE A 87 0.35 -2.07 -4.34
C PHE A 87 -1.17 -2.04 -4.19
N PHE A 88 -1.64 -1.83 -2.96
CA PHE A 88 -3.01 -1.37 -2.74
C PHE A 88 -2.99 0.15 -2.58
N PRO A 89 -3.80 0.91 -3.34
CA PRO A 89 -3.98 2.33 -3.10
C PRO A 89 -4.75 2.50 -1.79
N PHE A 90 -4.32 3.44 -0.96
CA PHE A 90 -4.93 3.76 0.30
C PHE A 90 -5.31 5.24 0.30
N PHE A 91 -6.58 5.52 0.50
CA PHE A 91 -7.13 6.86 0.40
C PHE A 91 -7.54 7.37 1.77
N ILE A 92 -7.22 8.63 2.04
CA ILE A 92 -7.65 9.35 3.24
C ILE A 92 -8.40 10.61 2.80
N GLU A 93 -9.67 10.70 3.18
CA GLU A 93 -10.50 11.89 3.01
C GLU A 93 -10.48 12.71 4.31
N THR A 94 -10.19 14.00 4.21
CA THR A 94 -10.03 14.93 5.34
C THR A 94 -10.71 16.26 5.08
N ASP A 95 -11.14 16.95 6.15
CA ASP A 95 -11.55 18.35 6.09
C ASP A 95 -10.40 19.26 6.53
N LEU A 96 -9.39 19.42 5.67
CA LEU A 96 -8.32 20.38 5.91
C LEU A 96 -8.80 21.77 5.47
N GLU A 97 -8.67 22.78 6.33
CA GLU A 97 -8.96 24.18 5.97
C GLU A 97 -10.40 24.45 5.46
N LYS A 98 -11.38 23.66 5.93
CA LYS A 98 -12.80 23.71 5.49
C LYS A 98 -13.05 23.21 4.06
N GLU A 99 -12.05 22.60 3.43
CA GLU A 99 -12.18 21.93 2.14
C GLU A 99 -12.00 20.41 2.31
N SER A 100 -12.86 19.64 1.67
CA SER A 100 -12.69 18.19 1.62
C SER A 100 -11.56 17.87 0.63
N ARG A 101 -10.50 17.23 1.12
CA ARG A 101 -9.37 16.76 0.29
C ARG A 101 -9.14 15.28 0.47
N THR A 102 -8.81 14.61 -0.63
CA THR A 102 -8.44 13.20 -0.65
C THR A 102 -6.95 13.08 -0.91
N PHE A 103 -6.26 12.37 -0.03
CA PHE A 103 -4.86 12.03 -0.16
C PHE A 103 -4.72 10.56 -0.51
N GLU A 104 -3.81 10.25 -1.44
CA GLU A 104 -3.50 8.90 -1.87
C GLU A 104 -2.14 8.47 -1.32
N PHE A 105 -2.10 7.23 -0.85
CA PHE A 105 -0.93 6.53 -0.35
C PHE A 105 -0.86 5.16 -1.04
N LYS A 106 0.31 4.54 -1.04
CA LYS A 106 0.51 3.19 -1.60
C LYS A 106 0.97 2.21 -0.52
N ILE A 107 0.29 1.07 -0.48
CA ILE A 107 0.68 -0.10 0.32
C ILE A 107 1.34 -1.10 -0.63
N VAL A 108 2.66 -1.00 -0.79
CA VAL A 108 3.42 -1.93 -1.65
C VAL A 108 3.46 -3.29 -0.98
N PHE A 109 2.91 -4.31 -1.65
CA PHE A 109 2.81 -5.67 -1.10
C PHE A 109 3.62 -6.69 -1.88
N ALA A 110 4.01 -6.40 -3.13
CA ALA A 110 4.92 -7.26 -3.88
C ALA A 110 5.77 -6.47 -4.87
N LYS A 111 6.93 -7.02 -5.20
CA LYS A 111 7.83 -6.53 -6.25
C LYS A 111 8.03 -7.62 -7.29
N MET A 112 7.99 -7.22 -8.55
CA MET A 112 8.29 -8.12 -9.65
C MET A 112 9.79 -8.19 -9.91
N GLN A 113 10.28 -9.41 -10.11
CA GLN A 113 11.63 -9.66 -10.59
C GLN A 113 11.55 -10.41 -11.92
N ASN A 114 12.21 -9.85 -12.94
CA ASN A 114 12.38 -10.47 -14.25
C ASN A 114 13.75 -11.17 -14.29
N ALA A 115 13.76 -12.48 -14.49
CA ALA A 115 14.95 -13.32 -14.58
C ALA A 115 15.44 -13.52 -16.03
N GLY A 116 14.80 -12.90 -17.03
CA GLY A 116 15.11 -13.11 -18.45
C GLY A 116 15.15 -11.82 -19.27
N ALA A 117 16.06 -11.78 -20.25
CA ALA A 117 16.09 -10.76 -21.30
C ALA A 117 14.98 -11.06 -22.32
N GLY A 118 13.85 -10.37 -22.25
CA GLY A 118 12.79 -10.46 -23.28
C GLY A 118 11.35 -10.52 -22.77
N THR A 119 11.12 -10.54 -21.46
CA THR A 119 9.77 -10.30 -20.91
C THR A 119 9.63 -8.81 -20.64
N ASP A 120 9.10 -8.08 -21.62
CA ASP A 120 8.69 -6.68 -21.41
C ASP A 120 7.48 -6.67 -20.48
N ALA A 121 7.63 -5.99 -19.36
CA ALA A 121 6.61 -5.90 -18.32
C ALA A 121 5.31 -5.22 -18.81
N CYS A 122 5.41 -4.44 -19.89
CA CYS A 122 4.32 -3.69 -20.51
C CYS A 122 3.15 -4.54 -21.04
N ASP A 123 3.34 -5.85 -21.27
CA ASP A 123 2.29 -6.77 -21.76
C ASP A 123 1.50 -7.44 -20.62
N PHE A 124 1.75 -7.04 -19.37
CA PHE A 124 1.08 -7.63 -18.22
C PHE A 124 -0.36 -7.11 -18.04
N THR A 125 -1.29 -8.05 -17.85
CA THR A 125 -2.67 -7.74 -17.44
C THR A 125 -2.94 -8.35 -16.07
N LEU A 126 -3.50 -7.56 -15.15
CA LEU A 126 -3.93 -8.03 -13.84
C LEU A 126 -4.88 -9.25 -13.98
N PRO A 127 -4.70 -10.33 -13.21
CA PRO A 127 -5.59 -11.48 -13.24
C PRO A 127 -7.05 -11.08 -12.97
N LYS A 128 -7.99 -11.70 -13.68
CA LYS A 128 -9.42 -11.33 -13.63
C LYS A 128 -10.03 -11.49 -12.24
N GLU A 129 -9.59 -12.49 -11.46
CA GLU A 129 -10.06 -12.68 -10.08
C GLU A 129 -9.78 -11.47 -9.19
N LEU A 130 -8.74 -10.68 -9.50
CA LEU A 130 -8.43 -9.43 -8.79
C LEU A 130 -9.20 -8.24 -9.31
N ALA A 131 -9.34 -8.12 -10.63
CA ALA A 131 -10.13 -7.04 -11.23
C ALA A 131 -11.59 -7.08 -10.74
N GLU A 132 -12.13 -8.28 -10.54
CA GLU A 132 -13.54 -8.52 -10.19
C GLU A 132 -13.80 -8.80 -8.70
N SER A 133 -12.75 -8.75 -7.86
CA SER A 133 -12.88 -9.01 -6.42
C SER A 133 -13.87 -8.05 -5.75
N LYS A 134 -14.91 -8.60 -5.12
CA LYS A 134 -15.92 -7.87 -4.32
C LYS A 134 -15.45 -7.53 -2.91
N LYS A 135 -14.23 -7.92 -2.55
CA LYS A 135 -13.64 -7.69 -1.22
C LYS A 135 -13.16 -6.26 -1.00
N PHE A 136 -13.01 -5.49 -2.09
CA PHE A 136 -12.55 -4.10 -2.06
C PHE A 136 -13.60 -3.17 -2.68
N PRO A 137 -13.69 -1.91 -2.20
CA PRO A 137 -12.79 -1.27 -1.25
C PRO A 137 -12.97 -1.76 0.20
N LEU A 138 -11.88 -1.82 0.96
CA LEU A 138 -11.87 -2.19 2.37
C LEU A 138 -11.92 -0.92 3.23
N SER A 139 -12.99 -0.75 4.00
CA SER A 139 -13.14 0.39 4.91
C SER A 139 -12.19 0.30 6.11
N ILE A 140 -11.50 1.38 6.41
CA ILE A 140 -10.53 1.46 7.51
C ILE A 140 -11.11 2.35 8.61
N LYS A 141 -11.38 1.74 9.77
CA LYS A 141 -11.94 2.45 10.94
C LYS A 141 -10.90 3.22 11.74
N SER A 142 -9.68 2.69 11.78
CA SER A 142 -8.56 3.33 12.44
C SER A 142 -7.23 2.76 11.95
N PHE A 143 -6.18 3.53 12.16
CA PHE A 143 -4.80 3.20 11.81
C PHE A 143 -3.85 4.00 12.72
N ARG A 144 -2.56 3.71 12.61
CA ARG A 144 -1.49 4.41 13.30
C ARG A 144 -0.66 5.20 12.29
N THR A 145 -0.20 6.37 12.68
CA THR A 145 0.83 7.12 11.97
C THR A 145 2.12 7.07 12.78
N GLY A 146 3.28 7.08 12.13
CA GLY A 146 4.55 7.15 12.83
C GLY A 146 5.75 7.26 11.90
N ASN A 147 6.94 7.25 12.48
CA ASN A 147 8.21 7.26 11.77
C ASN A 147 8.74 5.84 11.63
N ALA A 148 8.94 5.38 10.40
CA ALA A 148 9.56 4.11 10.11
C ALA A 148 11.07 4.22 9.91
N LEU A 149 11.79 3.24 10.45
CA LEU A 149 13.18 2.95 10.15
C LEU A 149 13.28 1.52 9.61
N ILE A 150 13.79 1.36 8.38
CA ILE A 150 14.20 0.08 7.81
C ILE A 150 15.72 0.10 7.71
N LYS A 151 16.40 -0.82 8.40
CA LYS A 151 17.85 -0.97 8.32
C LYS A 151 18.25 -2.41 8.60
N ASP A 152 19.11 -2.99 7.76
CA ASP A 152 19.69 -4.33 7.96
C ASP A 152 18.64 -5.43 8.22
N ASN A 153 17.56 -5.45 7.44
CA ASN A 153 16.39 -6.33 7.60
C ASN A 153 15.61 -6.16 8.92
N VAL A 154 15.95 -5.17 9.73
CA VAL A 154 15.19 -4.76 10.91
C VAL A 154 14.28 -3.61 10.53
N TRP A 155 13.07 -3.63 11.08
CA TRP A 155 12.12 -2.54 10.98
C TRP A 155 11.70 -2.10 12.38
N ALA A 156 11.52 -0.79 12.55
CA ALA A 156 11.00 -0.20 13.77
C ALA A 156 10.08 0.98 13.44
N LEU A 157 9.04 1.13 14.26
CA LEU A 157 8.09 2.23 14.18
C LEU A 157 8.19 3.07 15.46
N PHE A 158 8.25 4.39 15.31
CA PHE A 158 8.40 5.35 16.40
C PHE A 158 7.32 6.43 16.34
N ASP A 159 7.15 7.17 17.44
CA ASP A 159 6.23 8.31 17.55
C ASP A 159 4.78 8.00 17.17
N GLU A 160 4.34 6.78 17.52
CA GLU A 160 3.05 6.24 17.09
C GLU A 160 1.87 7.06 17.61
N LYS A 161 0.92 7.36 16.71
CA LYS A 161 -0.35 7.99 17.06
C LYS A 161 -1.51 7.25 16.43
N TRP A 162 -2.51 6.93 17.25
CA TRP A 162 -3.76 6.35 16.77
C TRP A 162 -4.68 7.41 16.16
N ILE A 163 -5.15 7.12 14.96
CA ILE A 163 -6.12 7.92 14.23
C ILE A 163 -7.39 7.09 14.05
N ARG A 164 -8.53 7.67 14.44
CA ARG A 164 -9.87 7.09 14.20
C ARG A 164 -10.57 7.90 13.12
N CYS A 165 -11.24 7.22 12.21
CA CYS A 165 -12.09 7.85 11.21
C CYS A 165 -13.41 8.26 11.85
N SER A 166 -13.91 9.45 11.52
CA SER A 166 -15.10 10.04 12.17
C SER A 166 -16.45 9.54 11.65
N GLY A 167 -16.49 8.71 10.59
CA GLY A 167 -17.73 8.24 9.95
C GLY A 167 -17.84 6.73 9.69
N CYS A 168 -17.34 5.87 10.58
CA CYS A 168 -17.37 4.41 10.43
C CYS A 168 -18.41 3.68 11.28
#